data_AF-A0A7V1Q4D8-F1
#
_entry.id   AF-A0A7V1Q4D8-F1
#
_cell.length_a   1.000
_cell.length_b   1.000
_cell.length_c   1.000
_cell.angle_alpha   90.00
_cell.angle_beta   90.00
_cell.angle_gamma   90.00
#
_symmetry.space_group_name_H-M   'P 1'
#
loop_
_entity.id
_entity.type
_entity.pdbx_description
1 polymer ?
#
loop_
_entity_poly.entity_id
_entity_poly.type
_entity_poly.pdbx_seq_one_letter_code
_entity_poly.pdbx_strand_id
1 'polypeptide(L)'
;MQTISRQTGVSLHAERSVAQHRAILVAHDKPLHETLNKLAEAFGYTWRKVERKDKRTEYTLYQPAQMASQQQAEVKSLRQTVLRLLREAVREWSQRQITDLSAIREEVNTAAQQMYREGRKLRSREEPLHVIRTALQSHLTESWATWTVAYTLSRFTPQHWAALEGGEVFVLDTSRADAPLPPEVLDVFRREGETAIERQQKMFLDEGAEQFRREQIQRYRAADRAMICFALHPISGRLYYCTAVLAGNEIVSSGGKAATVSLWDSATALQDLPAGGESLPGYDEVLVKRLSAKSPRPVPLEPSAAMDVTGNVLALYARENGVDLVAEWYPYLPREECDVGEARTETFPVIGMGEGVRIRAPSRDLESGEAVFGSVKILATALDWRTVQSNLRQNRYLLRDSEGWVVVTQQLRALCRQHEIPEASIRRWFLKHGQQGAPDVDDLIEIAALPPEQLERLERKRQNLSGASKEFTALTSLASSPSMQAVLLAFGSVSPAQRQSLLNGVAIPIPSLSPQAQRYLLYAMKWTGALQGGYNLERWAFAVRMQETVQEEPDMARFSDDLLRSLRNESPEEWLRRQPASVRRQFMRTRVTRSLRFLLITTEGERELASLVFTR
;
A
#
# COMPACT_ATOMS: atom_id res chain seq x y z
N MET A 1 10.58 -24.62 -0.37
CA MET A 1 11.19 -25.66 -1.23
C MET A 1 12.56 -26.11 -0.74
N GLN A 2 13.56 -25.22 -0.62
CA GLN A 2 14.91 -25.58 -0.19
C GLN A 2 14.96 -26.37 1.14
N THR A 3 14.15 -25.96 2.14
CA THR A 3 14.02 -26.69 3.41
C THR A 3 13.54 -28.13 3.23
N ILE A 4 12.48 -28.33 2.43
CA ILE A 4 11.91 -29.66 2.14
C ILE A 4 12.93 -30.52 1.37
N SER A 5 13.62 -29.95 0.38
CA SER A 5 14.69 -30.64 -0.34
C SER A 5 15.84 -31.07 0.57
N ARG A 6 16.23 -30.23 1.53
CA ARG A 6 17.28 -30.57 2.50
C ARG A 6 16.83 -31.70 3.43
N GLN A 7 15.58 -31.68 3.89
CA GLN A 7 15.03 -32.69 4.79
C GLN A 7 14.81 -34.05 4.11
N THR A 8 14.51 -34.07 2.81
CA THR A 8 14.10 -35.30 2.11
C THR A 8 15.11 -35.82 1.09
N GLY A 9 16.14 -35.03 0.74
CA GLY A 9 17.12 -35.37 -0.29
C GLY A 9 16.60 -35.27 -1.73
N VAL A 10 15.32 -34.93 -1.94
CA VAL A 10 14.70 -34.77 -3.26
C VAL A 10 14.99 -33.36 -3.81
N SER A 11 15.38 -33.27 -5.08
CA SER A 11 15.63 -31.99 -5.75
C SER A 11 14.32 -31.35 -6.19
N LEU A 12 13.88 -30.31 -5.48
CA LEU A 12 12.63 -29.60 -5.70
C LEU A 12 12.92 -28.14 -6.10
N HIS A 13 12.31 -27.71 -7.20
CA HIS A 13 12.41 -26.36 -7.71
C HIS A 13 11.02 -25.77 -7.95
N ALA A 14 10.94 -24.45 -7.98
CA ALA A 14 9.77 -23.70 -8.42
C ALA A 14 10.17 -22.82 -9.60
N GLU A 15 9.35 -22.75 -10.64
CA GLU A 15 9.59 -21.79 -11.72
C GLU A 15 9.61 -20.36 -11.18
N ARG A 16 10.40 -19.49 -11.83
CA ARG A 16 10.61 -18.11 -11.39
C ARG A 16 9.31 -17.33 -11.19
N SER A 17 8.30 -17.62 -12.01
CA SER A 17 6.96 -17.00 -11.96
C SER A 17 6.14 -17.35 -10.72
N VAL A 18 6.45 -18.46 -10.03
CA VAL A 18 5.69 -18.93 -8.87
C VAL A 18 6.52 -19.03 -7.59
N ALA A 19 7.85 -18.96 -7.72
CA ALA A 19 8.80 -19.10 -6.61
C ALA A 19 8.64 -18.03 -5.50
N GLN A 20 7.97 -16.92 -5.81
CA GLN A 20 7.79 -15.80 -4.89
C GLN A 20 6.46 -15.85 -4.13
N HIS A 21 5.53 -16.72 -4.48
CA HIS A 21 4.27 -16.85 -3.76
C HIS A 21 4.48 -17.58 -2.43
N ARG A 22 3.86 -17.05 -1.36
CA ARG A 22 4.06 -17.56 -0.01
C ARG A 22 3.08 -18.69 0.29
N ALA A 23 3.58 -19.70 0.97
CA ALA A 23 2.79 -20.82 1.46
C ALA A 23 2.96 -20.98 2.97
N ILE A 24 1.89 -21.38 3.65
CA ILE A 24 1.98 -21.94 5.00
C ILE A 24 1.91 -23.46 4.85
N LEU A 25 2.85 -24.17 5.47
CA LEU A 25 2.86 -25.63 5.45
C LEU A 25 3.15 -26.15 6.86
N VAL A 26 2.22 -26.96 7.37
CA VAL A 26 2.35 -27.73 8.61
C VAL A 26 1.96 -29.16 8.26
N ALA A 27 2.86 -30.12 8.48
CA ALA A 27 2.65 -31.52 8.17
C ALA A 27 3.23 -32.38 9.29
N HIS A 28 2.43 -33.30 9.81
CA HIS A 28 2.77 -34.21 10.90
C HIS A 28 2.90 -35.62 10.31
N ASP A 29 4.14 -36.11 10.21
CA ASP A 29 4.47 -37.47 9.74
C ASP A 29 3.80 -37.86 8.41
N LYS A 30 3.65 -36.89 7.50
CA LYS A 30 3.02 -37.11 6.18
C LYS A 30 4.03 -37.53 5.11
N PRO A 31 3.63 -38.43 4.18
CA PRO A 31 4.42 -38.72 2.99
C PRO A 31 4.75 -37.46 2.19
N LEU A 32 5.98 -37.38 1.69
CA LEU A 32 6.42 -36.22 0.90
C LEU A 32 5.55 -36.01 -0.34
N HIS A 33 5.21 -37.07 -1.08
CA HIS A 33 4.41 -36.95 -2.30
C HIS A 33 3.01 -36.39 -2.03
N GLU A 34 2.37 -36.78 -0.92
CA GLU A 34 1.10 -36.24 -0.45
C GLU A 34 1.25 -34.74 -0.13
N THR A 35 2.28 -34.39 0.62
CA THR A 35 2.60 -33.00 1.00
C THR A 35 2.81 -32.11 -0.23
N LEU A 36 3.57 -32.58 -1.23
CA LEU A 36 3.83 -31.84 -2.46
C LEU A 36 2.57 -31.70 -3.32
N ASN A 37 1.72 -32.73 -3.37
CA ASN A 37 0.44 -32.68 -4.08
C ASN A 37 -0.50 -31.67 -3.43
N LYS A 38 -0.63 -31.67 -2.11
CA LYS A 38 -1.47 -30.70 -1.38
C LYS A 38 -0.96 -29.27 -1.51
N LEU A 39 0.36 -29.08 -1.54
CA LEU A 39 0.96 -27.79 -1.84
C LEU A 39 0.67 -27.32 -3.26
N ALA A 40 0.74 -28.20 -4.27
CA ALA A 40 0.34 -27.85 -5.62
C ALA A 40 -1.17 -27.55 -5.72
N GLU A 41 -1.99 -28.34 -5.04
CA GLU A 41 -3.45 -28.21 -4.96
C GLU A 41 -3.86 -26.83 -4.43
N ALA A 42 -3.28 -26.39 -3.32
CA ALA A 42 -3.59 -25.09 -2.70
C ALA A 42 -3.42 -23.93 -3.68
N PHE A 43 -2.41 -23.99 -4.56
CA PHE A 43 -2.12 -22.95 -5.55
C PHE A 43 -2.73 -23.22 -6.94
N GLY A 44 -3.34 -24.38 -7.17
CA GLY A 44 -3.72 -24.81 -8.53
C GLY A 44 -2.50 -24.89 -9.47
N TYR A 45 -1.38 -25.38 -8.96
CA TYR A 45 -0.14 -25.62 -9.68
C TYR A 45 0.04 -27.10 -10.00
N THR A 46 1.10 -27.41 -10.72
CA THR A 46 1.43 -28.78 -11.11
C THR A 46 2.91 -29.03 -10.97
N TRP A 47 3.27 -30.25 -10.58
CA TRP A 47 4.65 -30.72 -10.61
C TRP A 47 4.95 -31.37 -11.95
N ARG A 48 6.11 -31.04 -12.54
CA ARG A 48 6.68 -31.82 -13.63
C ARG A 48 7.97 -32.49 -13.19
N LYS A 49 8.17 -33.72 -13.65
CA LYS A 49 9.44 -34.43 -13.53
C LYS A 49 10.37 -33.92 -14.65
N VAL A 50 11.57 -33.51 -14.27
CA VAL A 50 12.63 -33.10 -15.19
C VAL A 50 13.75 -34.12 -15.08
N GLU A 51 13.86 -34.98 -16.08
CA GLU A 51 14.95 -35.93 -16.21
C GLU A 51 16.04 -35.31 -17.10
N ARG A 52 17.27 -35.31 -16.59
CA ARG A 52 18.45 -34.94 -17.39
C ARG A 52 19.43 -36.09 -17.33
N LYS A 53 20.00 -36.44 -18.49
CA LYS A 53 21.05 -37.45 -18.59
C LYS A 53 22.17 -37.10 -17.61
N ASP A 54 22.57 -38.07 -16.78
CA ASP A 54 23.63 -37.96 -15.76
C ASP A 54 23.36 -37.00 -14.58
N LYS A 55 22.11 -36.60 -14.33
CA LYS A 55 21.73 -35.81 -13.14
C LYS A 55 20.62 -36.48 -12.34
N ARG A 56 20.56 -36.15 -11.04
CA ARG A 56 19.44 -36.56 -10.18
C ARG A 56 18.13 -36.02 -10.75
N THR A 57 17.07 -36.85 -10.69
CA THR A 57 15.70 -36.45 -11.02
C THR A 57 15.33 -35.20 -10.26
N GLU A 58 14.83 -34.21 -11.00
CA GLU A 58 14.40 -32.93 -10.47
C GLU A 58 12.88 -32.80 -10.62
N TYR A 59 12.19 -32.25 -9.62
CA TYR A 59 10.78 -31.92 -9.73
C TYR A 59 10.61 -30.40 -9.70
N THR A 60 9.92 -29.86 -10.70
CA THR A 60 9.67 -28.41 -10.81
C THR A 60 8.19 -28.11 -10.66
N LEU A 61 7.84 -27.26 -9.70
CA LEU A 61 6.49 -26.69 -9.54
C LEU A 61 6.31 -25.55 -10.54
N TYR A 62 5.23 -25.58 -11.31
CA TYR A 62 4.92 -24.56 -12.30
C TYR A 62 3.42 -24.25 -12.35
N GLN A 63 3.09 -23.07 -12.87
CA GLN A 63 1.71 -22.71 -13.19
C GLN A 63 1.40 -23.11 -14.64
N PRO A 64 0.34 -23.91 -14.90
CA PRO A 64 -0.09 -24.19 -16.26
C PRO A 64 -0.43 -22.91 -17.05
N ALA A 65 -0.01 -22.83 -18.31
CA ALA A 65 -0.18 -21.63 -19.15
C ALA A 65 -1.66 -21.22 -19.34
N GLN A 66 -2.57 -22.20 -19.41
CA GLN A 66 -4.01 -21.96 -19.48
C GLN A 66 -4.51 -21.23 -18.22
N MET A 67 -4.06 -21.66 -17.03
CA MET A 67 -4.42 -21.02 -15.75
C MET A 67 -3.85 -19.61 -15.67
N ALA A 68 -2.60 -19.39 -16.11
CA ALA A 68 -2.01 -18.05 -16.14
C ALA A 68 -2.80 -17.10 -17.06
N SER A 69 -3.20 -17.59 -18.25
CA SER A 69 -4.00 -16.82 -19.21
C SER A 69 -5.40 -16.49 -18.68
N GLN A 70 -6.04 -17.46 -18.00
CA GLN A 70 -7.34 -17.25 -17.35
C GLN A 70 -7.27 -16.19 -16.26
N GLN A 71 -6.25 -16.23 -15.39
CA GLN A 71 -6.08 -15.23 -14.33
C GLN A 71 -5.82 -13.82 -14.87
N GLN A 72 -5.03 -13.70 -15.94
CA GLN A 72 -4.84 -12.41 -16.62
C GLN A 72 -6.13 -11.88 -17.25
N ALA A 73 -6.92 -12.76 -17.89
CA ALA A 73 -8.20 -12.41 -18.47
C ALA A 73 -9.22 -11.99 -17.41
N GLU A 74 -9.24 -12.65 -16.25
CA GLU A 74 -10.11 -12.33 -15.11
C GLU A 74 -9.87 -10.90 -14.61
N VAL A 75 -8.61 -10.53 -14.32
CA VAL A 75 -8.29 -9.19 -13.84
C VAL A 75 -8.56 -8.12 -14.91
N LYS A 76 -8.26 -8.42 -16.18
CA LYS A 76 -8.57 -7.53 -17.30
C LYS A 76 -10.07 -7.29 -17.43
N SER A 77 -10.88 -8.35 -17.36
CA SER A 77 -12.35 -8.29 -17.42
C SER A 77 -12.93 -7.48 -16.26
N LEU A 78 -12.39 -7.66 -15.05
CA LEU A 78 -12.77 -6.87 -13.88
C LEU A 78 -12.52 -5.38 -14.10
N ARG A 79 -11.32 -4.99 -14.56
CA ARG A 79 -10.98 -3.59 -14.86
C ARG A 79 -11.94 -2.98 -15.89
N GLN A 80 -12.21 -3.70 -16.98
CA GLN A 80 -13.16 -3.26 -18.00
C GLN A 80 -14.58 -3.12 -17.46
N THR A 81 -15.00 -4.03 -16.58
CA THR A 81 -16.30 -3.96 -15.93
C THR A 81 -16.42 -2.73 -15.03
N VAL A 82 -15.41 -2.47 -14.19
CA VAL A 82 -15.41 -1.28 -13.30
C VAL A 82 -15.43 0.01 -14.11
N LEU A 83 -14.65 0.11 -15.20
CA LEU A 83 -14.66 1.29 -16.07
C LEU A 83 -16.02 1.49 -16.76
N ARG A 84 -16.65 0.42 -17.23
CA ARG A 84 -18.01 0.48 -17.78
C ARG A 84 -19.01 0.96 -16.74
N LEU A 85 -18.96 0.42 -15.52
CA LEU A 85 -19.84 0.83 -14.42
C LEU A 85 -19.60 2.28 -14.00
N LEU A 86 -18.36 2.77 -14.07
CA LEU A 86 -18.05 4.19 -13.84
C LEU A 86 -18.74 5.08 -14.88
N ARG A 87 -18.70 4.71 -16.17
CA ARG A 87 -19.41 5.44 -17.23
C ARG A 87 -20.92 5.45 -17.01
N GLU A 88 -21.48 4.30 -16.62
CA GLU A 88 -22.91 4.17 -16.32
C GLU A 88 -23.30 5.01 -15.09
N ALA A 89 -22.49 4.98 -14.03
CA ALA A 89 -22.71 5.71 -12.77
C ALA A 89 -22.87 7.22 -12.97
N VAL A 90 -22.06 7.81 -13.87
CA VAL A 90 -22.07 9.26 -14.11
C VAL A 90 -23.05 9.70 -15.20
N ARG A 91 -23.51 8.79 -16.07
CA ARG A 91 -24.30 9.15 -17.27
C ARG A 91 -25.59 9.91 -16.94
N GLU A 92 -26.24 9.52 -15.84
CA GLU A 92 -27.50 10.11 -15.35
C GLU A 92 -27.32 11.57 -14.88
N TRP A 93 -26.07 12.00 -14.64
CA TRP A 93 -25.74 13.33 -14.16
C TRP A 93 -25.37 14.32 -15.27
N SER A 94 -25.48 13.92 -16.53
CA SER A 94 -25.18 14.77 -17.70
C SER A 94 -26.07 16.02 -17.79
N GLN A 95 -27.29 15.96 -17.25
CA GLN A 95 -28.25 17.06 -17.22
C GLN A 95 -28.29 17.82 -15.88
N ARG A 96 -27.58 17.32 -14.85
CA ARG A 96 -27.53 17.94 -13.53
C ARG A 96 -26.66 19.18 -13.55
N GLN A 97 -26.96 20.13 -12.67
CA GLN A 97 -26.12 21.31 -12.42
C GLN A 97 -25.00 20.97 -11.44
N ILE A 98 -23.89 21.71 -11.53
CA ILE A 98 -22.80 21.50 -10.59
C ILE A 98 -23.26 21.79 -9.16
N THR A 99 -24.19 22.71 -8.95
CA THR A 99 -24.76 23.04 -7.64
C THR A 99 -25.60 21.93 -6.99
N ASP A 100 -25.92 20.84 -7.68
CA ASP A 100 -26.89 19.82 -7.24
C ASP A 100 -26.32 18.77 -6.28
N LEU A 101 -25.05 18.89 -5.84
CA LEU A 101 -24.36 17.86 -5.05
C LEU A 101 -25.19 17.38 -3.85
N SER A 102 -25.75 18.29 -3.05
CA SER A 102 -26.49 17.93 -1.84
C SER A 102 -27.71 17.05 -2.16
N ALA A 103 -28.47 17.40 -3.19
CA ALA A 103 -29.64 16.64 -3.62
C ALA A 103 -29.23 15.26 -4.15
N ILE A 104 -28.22 15.20 -5.01
CA ILE A 104 -27.74 13.94 -5.59
C ILE A 104 -27.15 13.03 -4.51
N ARG A 105 -26.42 13.59 -3.55
CA ARG A 105 -25.88 12.82 -2.42
C ARG A 105 -27.01 12.24 -1.57
N GLU A 106 -28.09 12.96 -1.36
CA GLU A 106 -29.28 12.45 -0.67
C GLU A 106 -29.97 11.33 -1.46
N GLU A 107 -30.15 11.50 -2.78
CA GLU A 107 -30.68 10.48 -3.68
C GLU A 107 -29.83 9.18 -3.63
N VAL A 108 -28.51 9.30 -3.77
CA VAL A 108 -27.55 8.18 -3.72
C VAL A 108 -27.55 7.51 -2.35
N ASN A 109 -27.55 8.29 -1.26
CA ASN A 109 -27.59 7.75 0.09
C ASN A 109 -28.91 7.00 0.35
N THR A 110 -30.03 7.52 -0.14
CA THR A 110 -31.34 6.88 0.00
C THR A 110 -31.37 5.58 -0.77
N ALA A 111 -30.89 5.57 -2.01
CA ALA A 111 -30.76 4.35 -2.81
C ALA A 111 -29.86 3.31 -2.12
N ALA A 112 -28.70 3.72 -1.61
CA ALA A 112 -27.81 2.85 -0.85
C ALA A 112 -28.49 2.28 0.41
N GLN A 113 -29.20 3.12 1.18
CA GLN A 113 -29.92 2.67 2.38
C GLN A 113 -31.07 1.72 2.06
N GLN A 114 -31.83 1.97 0.99
CA GLN A 114 -32.88 1.08 0.50
C GLN A 114 -32.29 -0.29 0.14
N MET A 115 -31.19 -0.32 -0.60
CA MET A 115 -30.46 -1.56 -0.90
C MET A 115 -30.04 -2.31 0.38
N TYR A 116 -29.54 -1.60 1.39
CA TYR A 116 -29.17 -2.23 2.67
C TYR A 116 -30.40 -2.77 3.42
N ARG A 117 -31.55 -2.10 3.35
CA ARG A 117 -32.80 -2.47 4.05
C ARG A 117 -33.57 -3.60 3.38
N GLU A 118 -33.62 -3.64 2.05
CA GLU A 118 -34.30 -4.68 1.27
C GLU A 118 -33.63 -6.07 1.38
N GLY A 119 -32.47 -6.10 2.04
CA GLY A 119 -31.87 -7.30 2.57
C GLY A 119 -30.81 -7.85 1.63
N ARG A 120 -29.71 -8.30 2.25
CA ARG A 120 -28.52 -8.96 1.70
C ARG A 120 -28.78 -10.25 0.89
N LYS A 121 -29.99 -10.46 0.35
CA LYS A 121 -30.27 -11.53 -0.60
C LYS A 121 -30.22 -10.91 -1.99
N LEU A 122 -29.00 -10.69 -2.46
CA LEU A 122 -28.79 -10.54 -3.88
C LEU A 122 -29.28 -11.87 -4.53
N ARG A 123 -30.23 -11.82 -5.46
CA ARG A 123 -30.87 -12.94 -6.16
C ARG A 123 -30.40 -13.08 -7.62
N SER A 124 -29.65 -12.13 -8.17
CA SER A 124 -29.28 -12.10 -9.59
C SER A 124 -27.86 -11.60 -9.86
N ARG A 125 -27.38 -11.81 -11.09
CA ARG A 125 -26.08 -11.29 -11.56
C ARG A 125 -26.05 -9.76 -11.75
N GLU A 126 -27.20 -9.10 -11.79
CA GLU A 126 -27.28 -7.65 -12.01
C GLU A 126 -27.06 -6.85 -10.72
N GLU A 127 -27.42 -7.40 -9.56
CA GLU A 127 -27.34 -6.65 -8.31
C GLU A 127 -25.91 -6.38 -7.82
N PRO A 128 -24.88 -7.24 -7.99
CA PRO A 128 -23.49 -6.89 -7.69
C PRO A 128 -22.98 -5.71 -8.52
N LEU A 129 -23.35 -5.67 -9.81
CA LEU A 129 -23.01 -4.56 -10.68
C LEU A 129 -23.67 -3.28 -10.18
N HIS A 130 -24.92 -3.39 -9.70
CA HIS A 130 -25.62 -2.28 -9.06
C HIS A 130 -24.94 -1.85 -7.75
N VAL A 131 -24.49 -2.77 -6.88
CA VAL A 131 -23.72 -2.44 -5.64
C VAL A 131 -22.46 -1.67 -5.98
N ILE A 132 -21.68 -2.13 -6.95
CA ILE A 132 -20.44 -1.47 -7.37
C ILE A 132 -20.75 -0.09 -7.95
N ARG A 133 -21.79 0.02 -8.78
CA ARG A 133 -22.25 1.29 -9.34
C ARG A 133 -22.66 2.28 -8.25
N THR A 134 -23.48 1.85 -7.28
CA THR A 134 -23.90 2.68 -6.15
C THR A 134 -22.73 3.10 -5.28
N ALA A 135 -21.75 2.20 -5.05
CA ALA A 135 -20.52 2.54 -4.34
C ALA A 135 -19.67 3.57 -5.11
N LEU A 136 -19.54 3.42 -6.44
CA LEU A 136 -18.90 4.42 -7.30
C LEU A 136 -19.62 5.76 -7.19
N GLN A 137 -20.96 5.78 -7.24
CA GLN A 137 -21.75 7.00 -7.09
C GLN A 137 -21.54 7.65 -5.72
N SER A 138 -21.57 6.87 -4.64
CA SER A 138 -21.33 7.36 -3.28
C SER A 138 -19.96 8.04 -3.15
N HIS A 139 -18.89 7.42 -3.67
CA HIS A 139 -17.55 8.01 -3.67
C HIS A 139 -17.47 9.28 -4.52
N LEU A 140 -18.09 9.28 -5.70
CA LEU A 140 -18.11 10.44 -6.58
C LEU A 140 -18.89 11.61 -5.98
N THR A 141 -19.85 11.36 -5.10
CA THR A 141 -20.64 12.41 -4.42
C THR A 141 -20.16 12.72 -2.99
N GLU A 142 -19.00 12.20 -2.57
CA GLU A 142 -18.50 12.36 -1.20
C GLU A 142 -18.14 13.82 -0.87
N SER A 143 -17.61 14.52 -1.87
CA SER A 143 -17.13 15.90 -1.77
C SER A 143 -17.39 16.69 -3.04
N TRP A 144 -17.27 18.01 -2.96
CA TRP A 144 -17.32 18.89 -4.13
C TRP A 144 -16.25 18.60 -5.19
N ALA A 145 -15.07 18.16 -4.75
CA ALA A 145 -14.00 17.80 -5.66
C ALA A 145 -14.36 16.53 -6.47
N THR A 146 -14.75 15.45 -5.79
CA THR A 146 -15.17 14.20 -6.46
C THR A 146 -16.41 14.42 -7.34
N TRP A 147 -17.31 15.30 -6.90
CA TRP A 147 -18.52 15.64 -7.67
C TRP A 147 -18.17 16.42 -8.93
N THR A 148 -17.22 17.37 -8.86
CA THR A 148 -16.73 18.08 -10.03
C THR A 148 -16.14 17.12 -11.05
N VAL A 149 -15.35 16.12 -10.60
CA VAL A 149 -14.87 15.04 -11.48
C VAL A 149 -16.03 14.29 -12.12
N ALA A 150 -17.03 13.88 -11.33
CA ALA A 150 -18.20 13.15 -11.82
C ALA A 150 -19.03 13.96 -12.84
N TYR A 151 -19.23 15.24 -12.57
CA TYR A 151 -19.92 16.19 -13.43
C TYR A 151 -19.19 16.38 -14.76
N THR A 152 -17.85 16.41 -14.75
CA THR A 152 -17.08 16.46 -15.99
C THR A 152 -17.18 15.12 -16.74
N LEU A 153 -16.98 13.99 -16.05
CA LEU A 153 -17.05 12.66 -16.66
C LEU A 153 -18.42 12.37 -17.29
N SER A 154 -19.52 12.88 -16.71
CA SER A 154 -20.87 12.70 -17.28
C SER A 154 -21.05 13.36 -18.65
N ARG A 155 -20.15 14.28 -19.02
CA ARG A 155 -20.14 15.02 -20.29
C ARG A 155 -19.00 14.59 -21.23
N PHE A 156 -18.24 13.57 -20.86
CA PHE A 156 -17.19 13.03 -21.72
C PHE A 156 -17.76 12.43 -23.01
N THR A 157 -17.14 12.78 -24.14
CA THR A 157 -17.38 12.12 -25.42
C THR A 157 -16.68 10.75 -25.43
N PRO A 158 -16.99 9.86 -26.40
CA PRO A 158 -16.25 8.61 -26.56
C PRO A 158 -14.72 8.82 -26.70
N GLN A 159 -14.29 9.92 -27.33
CA GLN A 159 -12.88 10.28 -27.46
C GLN A 159 -12.26 10.68 -26.11
N HIS A 160 -12.96 11.44 -25.28
CA HIS A 160 -12.49 11.78 -23.93
C HIS A 160 -12.34 10.53 -23.05
N TRP A 161 -13.30 9.59 -23.13
CA TRP A 161 -13.20 8.32 -22.44
C TRP A 161 -12.02 7.47 -22.93
N ALA A 162 -11.79 7.41 -24.24
CA ALA A 162 -10.63 6.71 -24.80
C ALA A 162 -9.31 7.37 -24.38
N ALA A 163 -9.25 8.69 -24.29
CA ALA A 163 -8.08 9.41 -23.80
C ALA A 163 -7.81 9.10 -22.31
N LEU A 164 -8.83 9.12 -21.46
CA LEU A 164 -8.72 8.76 -20.04
C LEU A 164 -8.19 7.33 -19.86
N GLU A 165 -8.72 6.38 -20.65
CA GLU A 165 -8.24 4.99 -20.65
C GLU A 165 -6.82 4.84 -21.21
N GLY A 166 -6.43 5.73 -22.11
CA GLY A 166 -5.06 5.85 -22.62
C GLY A 166 -4.05 6.43 -21.62
N GLY A 167 -4.50 6.85 -20.44
CA GLY A 167 -3.67 7.46 -19.40
C GLY A 167 -3.54 8.98 -19.50
N GLU A 168 -4.43 9.63 -20.26
CA GLU A 168 -4.48 11.09 -20.33
C GLU A 168 -4.89 11.68 -18.97
N VAL A 169 -4.18 12.74 -18.59
CA VAL A 169 -4.48 13.52 -17.38
C VAL A 169 -5.28 14.75 -17.79
N PHE A 170 -6.47 14.89 -17.22
CA PHE A 170 -7.35 16.03 -17.46
C PHE A 170 -7.10 17.09 -16.40
N VAL A 171 -6.83 18.32 -16.83
CA VAL A 171 -6.65 19.49 -15.97
C VAL A 171 -7.70 20.52 -16.37
N LEU A 172 -8.59 20.84 -15.45
CA LEU A 172 -9.62 21.85 -15.63
C LEU A 172 -9.38 23.00 -14.68
N ASP A 173 -9.75 24.20 -15.11
CA ASP A 173 -9.39 25.42 -14.43
C ASP A 173 -10.46 26.50 -14.64
N THR A 174 -10.83 27.23 -13.59
CA THR A 174 -11.84 28.30 -13.68
C THR A 174 -11.35 29.52 -14.47
N SER A 175 -10.04 29.69 -14.62
CA SER A 175 -9.43 30.81 -15.34
C SER A 175 -9.09 30.52 -16.81
N ARG A 176 -9.15 29.24 -17.23
CA ARG A 176 -8.78 28.83 -18.59
C ARG A 176 -10.00 28.75 -19.51
N ALA A 177 -9.89 29.35 -20.68
CA ALA A 177 -10.94 29.27 -21.71
C ALA A 177 -11.00 27.93 -22.45
N ASP A 178 -9.89 27.18 -22.50
CA ASP A 178 -9.75 25.94 -23.28
C ASP A 178 -10.13 24.66 -22.52
N ALA A 179 -10.22 24.74 -21.19
CA ALA A 179 -10.66 23.65 -20.32
C ALA A 179 -11.41 24.19 -19.09
N PRO A 180 -12.54 24.90 -19.30
CA PRO A 180 -13.18 25.66 -18.24
C PRO A 180 -13.79 24.72 -17.19
N LEU A 181 -13.44 24.96 -15.93
CA LEU A 181 -14.32 24.60 -14.82
C LEU A 181 -15.50 25.59 -14.79
N PRO A 182 -16.73 25.14 -14.51
CA PRO A 182 -17.83 26.04 -14.27
C PRO A 182 -17.46 27.06 -13.17
N PRO A 183 -17.68 28.38 -13.38
CA PRO A 183 -17.27 29.40 -12.41
C PRO A 183 -17.93 29.22 -11.04
N GLU A 184 -19.13 28.61 -11.00
CA GLU A 184 -19.87 28.31 -9.78
C GLU A 184 -19.09 27.37 -8.83
N VAL A 185 -18.15 26.58 -9.36
CA VAL A 185 -17.28 25.69 -8.58
C VAL A 185 -16.50 26.50 -7.54
N LEU A 186 -15.98 27.67 -7.91
CA LEU A 186 -15.21 28.50 -6.99
C LEU A 186 -16.09 29.01 -5.85
N ASP A 187 -17.29 29.51 -6.15
CA ASP A 187 -18.24 30.01 -5.13
C ASP A 187 -18.68 28.92 -4.17
N VAL A 188 -18.80 27.69 -4.66
CA VAL A 188 -19.10 26.54 -3.84
C VAL A 188 -17.93 26.17 -2.94
N PHE A 189 -16.70 26.11 -3.48
CA PHE A 189 -15.50 25.85 -2.68
C PHE A 189 -15.31 26.87 -1.56
N ARG A 190 -15.52 28.16 -1.85
CA ARG A 190 -15.46 29.23 -0.83
C ARG A 190 -16.45 28.95 0.31
N ARG A 191 -17.72 28.68 0.00
CA ARG A 191 -18.77 28.40 0.99
C ARG A 191 -18.50 27.17 1.85
N GLU A 192 -18.05 26.09 1.24
CA GLU A 192 -17.78 24.81 1.93
C GLU A 192 -16.51 24.88 2.77
N GLY A 193 -15.48 25.57 2.28
CA GLY A 193 -14.26 25.85 3.05
C GLY A 193 -14.56 26.62 4.33
N GLU A 194 -15.33 27.71 4.24
CA GLU A 194 -15.79 28.46 5.41
C GLU A 194 -16.56 27.57 6.39
N THR A 195 -17.53 26.79 5.90
CA THR A 195 -18.34 25.89 6.73
C THR A 195 -17.50 24.80 7.42
N ALA A 196 -16.48 24.26 6.73
CA ALA A 196 -15.60 23.24 7.29
C ALA A 196 -14.72 23.79 8.42
N ILE A 197 -14.17 25.00 8.24
CA ILE A 197 -13.39 25.71 9.26
C ILE A 197 -14.27 25.98 10.49
N GLU A 198 -15.50 26.45 10.29
CA GLU A 198 -16.47 26.70 11.36
C GLU A 198 -16.82 25.43 12.16
N ARG A 199 -16.86 24.26 11.51
CA ARG A 199 -17.12 22.97 12.18
C ARG A 199 -15.91 22.46 12.97
N GLN A 200 -14.70 22.56 12.43
CA GLN A 200 -13.50 22.02 13.07
C GLN A 200 -13.14 22.73 14.37
N GLN A 201 -13.35 24.04 14.47
CA GLN A 201 -12.87 24.83 15.62
C GLN A 201 -13.90 25.08 16.73
N LYS A 202 -15.13 24.55 16.62
CA LYS A 202 -16.01 24.40 17.79
C LYS A 202 -15.39 23.56 18.93
N MET A 203 -14.26 22.89 18.69
CA MET A 203 -13.55 22.03 19.63
C MET A 203 -12.36 22.68 20.38
N PHE A 204 -11.90 23.88 20.01
CA PHE A 204 -10.75 24.54 20.65
C PHE A 204 -11.04 26.03 20.91
N LEU A 205 -11.04 26.44 22.18
CA LEU A 205 -11.49 27.76 22.66
C LEU A 205 -10.32 28.63 23.19
N ASP A 206 -9.34 28.94 22.33
CA ASP A 206 -8.26 29.91 22.66
C ASP A 206 -8.23 31.04 21.61
N GLU A 207 -7.82 32.25 22.02
CA GLU A 207 -7.73 33.45 21.18
C GLU A 207 -6.85 33.23 19.94
N GLY A 208 -5.76 32.48 20.07
CA GLY A 208 -4.90 32.11 18.94
C GLY A 208 -5.62 31.24 17.90
N ALA A 209 -6.55 30.38 18.32
CA ALA A 209 -7.34 29.55 17.42
C ALA A 209 -8.38 30.38 16.65
N GLU A 210 -8.98 31.38 17.30
CA GLU A 210 -9.94 32.32 16.70
C GLU A 210 -9.27 33.26 15.69
N GLN A 211 -8.04 33.71 15.96
CA GLN A 211 -7.27 34.49 14.98
C GLN A 211 -6.93 33.64 13.76
N PHE A 212 -6.40 32.43 13.96
CA PHE A 212 -6.11 31.49 12.86
C PHE A 212 -7.38 31.18 12.04
N ARG A 213 -8.55 31.05 12.70
CA ARG A 213 -9.85 30.88 12.03
C ARG A 213 -10.14 31.99 11.02
N ARG A 214 -10.02 33.25 11.47
CA ARG A 214 -10.32 34.44 10.66
C ARG A 214 -9.37 34.52 9.47
N GLU A 215 -8.09 34.27 9.70
CA GLU A 215 -7.07 34.22 8.65
C GLU A 215 -7.38 33.15 7.60
N GLN A 216 -7.76 31.93 8.02
CA GLN A 216 -8.17 30.87 7.10
C GLN A 216 -9.41 31.24 6.29
N ILE A 217 -10.46 31.76 6.93
CA ILE A 217 -11.68 32.22 6.24
C ILE A 217 -11.37 33.33 5.23
N GLN A 218 -10.52 34.30 5.60
CA GLN A 218 -10.09 35.35 4.68
C GLN A 218 -9.35 34.79 3.46
N ARG A 219 -8.47 33.80 3.64
CA ARG A 219 -7.80 33.12 2.53
C ARG A 219 -8.79 32.43 1.59
N TYR A 220 -9.78 31.73 2.13
CA TYR A 220 -10.84 31.13 1.30
C TYR A 220 -11.65 32.19 0.54
N ARG A 221 -11.99 33.33 1.15
CA ARG A 221 -12.68 34.43 0.47
C ARG A 221 -11.86 35.09 -0.63
N ALA A 222 -10.54 35.18 -0.42
CA ALA A 222 -9.61 35.75 -1.38
C ALA A 222 -9.32 34.82 -2.58
N ALA A 223 -9.70 33.54 -2.51
CA ALA A 223 -9.50 32.60 -3.59
C ALA A 223 -10.17 33.09 -4.88
N ASP A 224 -9.43 33.21 -5.97
CA ASP A 224 -9.89 33.70 -7.27
C ASP A 224 -9.85 32.63 -8.37
N ARG A 225 -9.26 31.46 -8.07
CA ARG A 225 -9.09 30.38 -9.03
C ARG A 225 -9.21 29.01 -8.37
N ALA A 226 -9.88 28.09 -9.07
CA ALA A 226 -9.91 26.68 -8.71
C ALA A 226 -9.40 25.83 -9.88
N MET A 227 -8.65 24.79 -9.53
CA MET A 227 -8.12 23.80 -10.45
C MET A 227 -8.50 22.41 -9.98
N ILE A 228 -8.88 21.56 -10.90
CA ILE A 228 -9.01 20.12 -10.66
C ILE A 228 -8.22 19.36 -11.71
N CYS A 229 -7.48 18.37 -11.25
CA CYS A 229 -6.78 17.43 -12.10
C CYS A 229 -7.25 16.02 -11.76
N PHE A 230 -7.49 15.19 -12.77
CA PHE A 230 -7.86 13.80 -12.57
C PHE A 230 -7.37 12.89 -13.70
N ALA A 231 -7.12 11.63 -13.37
CA ALA A 231 -6.65 10.61 -14.29
C ALA A 231 -6.82 9.20 -13.70
N LEU A 232 -6.71 8.17 -14.53
CA LEU A 232 -6.49 6.81 -14.02
C LEU A 232 -5.05 6.68 -13.53
N HIS A 233 -4.88 6.15 -12.32
CA HIS A 233 -3.57 5.90 -11.73
C HIS A 233 -2.80 4.86 -12.55
N PRO A 234 -1.53 5.10 -12.92
CA PRO A 234 -0.79 4.28 -13.88
C PRO A 234 -0.63 2.80 -13.49
N ILE A 235 -0.65 2.50 -12.19
CA ILE A 235 -0.46 1.12 -11.68
C ILE A 235 -1.80 0.47 -11.31
N SER A 236 -2.62 1.16 -10.52
CA SER A 236 -3.85 0.59 -9.95
C SER A 236 -5.03 0.68 -10.92
N GLY A 237 -4.98 1.57 -11.92
CA GLY A 237 -6.08 1.83 -12.84
C GLY A 237 -7.30 2.49 -12.19
N ARG A 238 -7.15 2.94 -10.94
CA ARG A 238 -8.20 3.61 -10.16
C ARG A 238 -8.23 5.10 -10.54
N LEU A 239 -9.40 5.71 -10.54
CA LEU A 239 -9.52 7.15 -10.82
C LEU A 239 -9.00 7.93 -9.60
N TYR A 240 -8.03 8.81 -9.82
CA TYR A 240 -7.51 9.73 -8.82
C TYR A 240 -7.82 11.16 -9.23
N TYR A 241 -7.92 12.04 -8.24
CA TYR A 241 -8.02 13.48 -8.46
C TYR A 241 -7.15 14.26 -7.48
N CYS A 242 -6.80 15.48 -7.87
CA CYS A 242 -6.31 16.51 -6.96
C CYS A 242 -6.98 17.84 -7.27
N THR A 243 -7.16 18.65 -6.24
CA THR A 243 -7.69 20.01 -6.33
C THR A 243 -6.68 20.99 -5.78
N ALA A 244 -6.61 22.15 -6.41
CA ALA A 244 -5.90 23.31 -5.89
C ALA A 244 -6.80 24.54 -6.00
N VAL A 245 -6.92 25.27 -4.91
CA VAL A 245 -7.61 26.57 -4.85
C VAL A 245 -6.55 27.61 -4.56
N LEU A 246 -6.55 28.67 -5.37
CA LEU A 246 -5.52 29.69 -5.40
C LEU A 246 -6.14 31.07 -5.14
N ALA A 247 -5.37 31.92 -4.47
CA ALA A 247 -5.58 33.37 -4.41
C ALA A 247 -4.36 34.04 -5.06
N GLY A 248 -4.50 34.45 -6.32
CA GLY A 248 -3.35 34.79 -7.15
C GLY A 248 -2.41 33.59 -7.33
N ASN A 249 -1.20 33.68 -6.76
CA ASN A 249 -0.20 32.60 -6.82
C ASN A 249 -0.12 31.75 -5.54
N GLU A 250 -0.87 32.11 -4.49
CA GLU A 250 -0.82 31.39 -3.22
C GLU A 250 -1.84 30.25 -3.17
N ILE A 251 -1.40 29.07 -2.74
CA ILE A 251 -2.28 27.92 -2.51
C ILE A 251 -3.06 28.16 -1.21
N VAL A 252 -4.36 28.40 -1.36
CA VAL A 252 -5.31 28.51 -0.25
C VAL A 252 -5.66 27.13 0.30
N SER A 253 -5.90 26.18 -0.60
CA SER A 253 -6.27 24.82 -0.26
C SER A 253 -5.79 23.87 -1.35
N SER A 254 -5.30 22.71 -0.94
CA SER A 254 -5.01 21.62 -1.86
C SER A 254 -5.38 20.28 -1.22
N GLY A 255 -5.72 19.32 -2.06
CA GLY A 255 -6.08 17.98 -1.62
C GLY A 255 -6.16 17.03 -2.79
N GLY A 256 -6.25 15.74 -2.50
CA GLY A 256 -6.37 14.73 -3.54
C GLY A 256 -6.36 13.34 -2.96
N LYS A 257 -7.11 12.45 -3.59
CA LYS A 257 -7.19 11.03 -3.25
C LYS A 257 -7.81 10.28 -4.43
N ALA A 258 -8.05 8.98 -4.25
CA ALA A 258 -8.85 8.23 -5.19
C ALA A 258 -10.32 8.67 -5.20
N ALA A 259 -10.90 8.84 -6.39
CA ALA A 259 -12.30 9.20 -6.62
C ALA A 259 -13.24 7.99 -6.74
N THR A 260 -12.70 6.77 -6.92
CA THR A 260 -13.49 5.54 -7.10
C THR A 260 -13.12 4.49 -6.07
N VAL A 261 -13.85 3.36 -6.00
CA VAL A 261 -13.45 2.18 -5.21
C VAL A 261 -12.23 1.46 -5.79
N SER A 262 -11.59 0.60 -5.00
CA SER A 262 -10.48 -0.25 -5.46
C SER A 262 -10.98 -1.43 -6.30
N LEU A 263 -10.08 -2.06 -7.08
CA LEU A 263 -10.39 -3.31 -7.77
C LEU A 263 -10.71 -4.45 -6.79
N TRP A 264 -10.07 -4.45 -5.62
CA TRP A 264 -10.33 -5.41 -4.56
C TRP A 264 -11.75 -5.33 -4.03
N ASP A 265 -12.23 -4.14 -3.72
CA ASP A 265 -13.60 -3.93 -3.23
C ASP A 265 -14.62 -4.30 -4.31
N SER A 266 -14.32 -3.97 -5.57
CA SER A 266 -15.15 -4.34 -6.72
C SER A 266 -15.23 -5.86 -6.90
N ALA A 267 -14.09 -6.56 -6.83
CA ALA A 267 -14.05 -8.01 -6.95
C ALA A 267 -14.75 -8.70 -5.78
N THR A 268 -14.59 -8.16 -4.58
CA THR A 268 -15.27 -8.63 -3.37
C THR A 268 -16.78 -8.53 -3.52
N ALA A 269 -17.29 -7.39 -4.00
CA ALA A 269 -18.71 -7.20 -4.24
C ALA A 269 -19.28 -8.17 -5.30
N LEU A 270 -18.50 -8.52 -6.33
CA LEU A 270 -18.89 -9.54 -7.32
C LEU A 270 -18.93 -10.95 -6.73
N GLN A 271 -18.05 -11.26 -5.77
CA GLN A 271 -17.93 -12.59 -5.17
C GLN A 271 -18.84 -12.82 -3.96
N ASP A 272 -19.40 -11.78 -3.36
CA ASP A 272 -20.39 -11.86 -2.27
C ASP A 272 -21.71 -12.52 -2.68
N LEU A 273 -21.77 -13.12 -3.88
CA LEU A 273 -22.87 -13.89 -4.38
C LEU A 273 -22.47 -15.31 -4.82
N PRO A 274 -23.07 -16.36 -4.24
CA PRO A 274 -23.16 -17.65 -4.92
C PRO A 274 -23.84 -17.52 -6.28
N ALA A 275 -23.38 -18.30 -7.25
CA ALA A 275 -24.27 -18.72 -8.34
C ALA A 275 -25.36 -19.63 -7.75
N GLY A 276 -26.47 -19.06 -7.25
CA GLY A 276 -27.64 -19.86 -6.82
C GLY A 276 -28.25 -19.58 -5.44
N GLY A 277 -27.89 -18.51 -4.73
CA GLY A 277 -28.54 -18.15 -3.45
C GLY A 277 -28.06 -18.92 -2.21
N GLU A 278 -27.02 -19.75 -2.32
CA GLU A 278 -26.30 -20.31 -1.17
C GLU A 278 -25.39 -19.27 -0.50
N SER A 279 -25.68 -18.83 0.72
CA SER A 279 -24.75 -18.01 1.52
C SER A 279 -23.29 -18.42 1.29
N LEU A 280 -22.36 -17.46 1.11
CA LEU A 280 -20.92 -17.72 1.05
C LEU A 280 -20.59 -18.89 1.98
N PRO A 281 -19.96 -19.98 1.49
CA PRO A 281 -19.79 -21.17 2.29
C PRO A 281 -19.20 -20.75 3.62
N GLY A 282 -20.01 -20.88 4.68
CA GLY A 282 -19.54 -20.67 6.03
C GLY A 282 -18.32 -21.57 6.18
N TYR A 283 -17.29 -21.11 6.88
CA TYR A 283 -16.20 -22.02 7.22
C TYR A 283 -16.81 -23.27 7.84
N ASP A 284 -16.37 -24.43 7.38
CA ASP A 284 -16.75 -25.69 7.98
C ASP A 284 -16.46 -25.60 9.49
N GLU A 285 -17.53 -25.56 10.29
CA GLU A 285 -17.41 -25.38 11.73
C GLU A 285 -16.58 -26.49 12.37
N VAL A 286 -16.57 -27.68 11.77
CA VAL A 286 -15.76 -28.81 12.22
C VAL A 286 -14.28 -28.51 12.02
N LEU A 287 -13.89 -27.97 10.85
CA LEU A 287 -12.50 -27.58 10.58
C LEU A 287 -12.04 -26.44 11.48
N VAL A 288 -12.90 -25.43 11.65
CA VAL A 288 -12.62 -24.29 12.54
C VAL A 288 -12.39 -24.79 13.97
N LYS A 289 -13.29 -25.64 14.49
CA LYS A 289 -13.15 -26.24 15.83
C LYS A 289 -11.88 -27.08 15.95
N ARG A 290 -11.50 -27.83 14.92
CA ARG A 290 -10.24 -28.62 14.91
C ARG A 290 -9.01 -27.72 14.99
N LEU A 291 -8.97 -26.62 14.23
CA LEU A 291 -7.84 -25.68 14.23
C LEU A 291 -7.73 -24.88 15.53
N SER A 292 -8.84 -24.62 16.20
CA SER A 292 -8.91 -23.72 17.37
C SER A 292 -9.15 -24.44 18.70
N ALA A 293 -8.96 -25.76 18.77
CA ALA A 293 -9.30 -26.54 19.98
C ALA A 293 -8.42 -26.17 21.19
N LYS A 294 -7.14 -25.87 20.94
CA LYS A 294 -6.16 -25.40 21.92
C LYS A 294 -5.54 -24.11 21.43
N SER A 295 -5.37 -23.16 22.34
CA SER A 295 -4.61 -21.93 22.08
C SER A 295 -3.11 -22.21 22.15
N PRO A 296 -2.32 -21.78 21.14
CA PRO A 296 -0.88 -21.95 21.18
C PRO A 296 -0.25 -21.11 22.29
N ARG A 297 0.89 -21.56 22.80
CA ARG A 297 1.68 -20.77 23.76
C ARG A 297 2.28 -19.55 23.05
N PRO A 298 2.45 -18.41 23.74
CA PRO A 298 3.16 -17.27 23.18
C PRO A 298 4.60 -17.64 22.80
N VAL A 299 5.03 -17.22 21.60
CA VAL A 299 6.40 -17.43 21.09
C VAL A 299 6.98 -16.07 20.66
N PRO A 300 8.26 -15.78 20.92
CA PRO A 300 8.93 -14.64 20.32
C PRO A 300 8.84 -14.67 18.79
N LEU A 301 8.59 -13.52 18.16
CA LEU A 301 8.65 -13.41 16.70
C LEU A 301 10.00 -12.85 16.25
N GLU A 302 10.59 -13.53 15.28
CA GLU A 302 11.66 -12.96 14.47
C GLU A 302 11.17 -11.67 13.78
N PRO A 303 12.04 -10.66 13.55
CA PRO A 303 11.64 -9.41 12.90
C PRO A 303 10.91 -9.60 11.57
N SER A 304 11.30 -10.58 10.74
CA SER A 304 10.60 -10.88 9.50
C SER A 304 9.19 -11.45 9.69
N ALA A 305 8.93 -12.13 10.81
CA ALA A 305 7.63 -12.69 11.14
C ALA A 305 6.64 -11.61 11.63
N ALA A 306 7.14 -10.45 12.09
CA ALA A 306 6.31 -9.28 12.40
C ALA A 306 5.61 -8.67 11.17
N MET A 307 6.08 -9.00 9.95
CA MET A 307 5.44 -8.59 8.70
C MET A 307 4.25 -9.50 8.30
N ASP A 308 4.12 -10.68 8.91
CA ASP A 308 3.06 -11.66 8.61
C ASP A 308 2.61 -12.37 9.90
N VAL A 309 2.05 -11.60 10.82
CA VAL A 309 1.66 -12.10 12.13
C VAL A 309 0.55 -13.15 12.00
N THR A 310 -0.49 -12.85 11.21
CA THR A 310 -1.65 -13.75 11.01
C THR A 310 -1.23 -15.12 10.47
N GLY A 311 -0.35 -15.17 9.46
CA GLY A 311 0.09 -16.43 8.87
C GLY A 311 0.91 -17.29 9.83
N ASN A 312 1.77 -16.66 10.63
CA ASN A 312 2.53 -17.35 11.66
C ASN A 312 1.63 -17.92 12.76
N VAL A 313 0.62 -17.16 13.21
CA VAL A 313 -0.32 -17.65 14.23
C VAL A 313 -1.21 -18.77 13.70
N LEU A 314 -1.66 -18.70 12.45
CA LEU A 314 -2.37 -19.81 11.82
C LEU A 314 -1.52 -21.10 11.82
N ALA A 315 -0.22 -20.99 11.52
CA ALA A 315 0.71 -22.12 11.59
C ALA A 315 0.90 -22.65 13.01
N LEU A 316 0.94 -21.78 14.03
CA LEU A 316 1.03 -22.17 15.44
C LEU A 316 -0.22 -22.93 15.90
N TYR A 317 -1.41 -22.45 15.55
CA TYR A 317 -2.68 -23.15 15.83
C TYR A 317 -2.70 -24.54 15.19
N ALA A 318 -2.29 -24.66 13.93
CA ALA A 318 -2.20 -25.95 13.24
C ALA A 318 -1.23 -26.92 13.94
N ARG A 319 -0.06 -26.44 14.39
CA ARG A 319 0.91 -27.26 15.14
C ARG A 319 0.40 -27.71 16.50
N GLU A 320 -0.13 -26.79 17.31
CA GLU A 320 -0.61 -27.08 18.67
C GLU A 320 -1.76 -28.10 18.66
N ASN A 321 -2.59 -28.06 17.60
CA ASN A 321 -3.76 -28.91 17.45
C ASN A 321 -3.50 -30.16 16.59
N GLY A 322 -2.26 -30.40 16.14
CA GLY A 322 -1.92 -31.56 15.32
C GLY A 322 -2.69 -31.62 14.00
N VAL A 323 -2.93 -30.46 13.38
CA VAL A 323 -3.67 -30.32 12.13
C VAL A 323 -2.71 -30.14 10.97
N ASP A 324 -2.79 -31.02 9.97
CA ASP A 324 -2.06 -30.84 8.72
C ASP A 324 -2.68 -29.71 7.91
N LEU A 325 -1.88 -28.70 7.61
CA LEU A 325 -2.31 -27.45 7.01
C LEU A 325 -1.45 -27.12 5.81
N VAL A 326 -2.10 -26.77 4.71
CA VAL A 326 -1.46 -26.09 3.60
C VAL A 326 -2.24 -24.85 3.21
N ALA A 327 -1.56 -23.73 3.01
CA ALA A 327 -2.20 -22.48 2.62
C ALA A 327 -1.49 -21.83 1.42
N GLU A 328 -2.27 -21.41 0.44
CA GLU A 328 -1.92 -20.28 -0.41
C GLU A 328 -2.10 -18.99 0.40
N TRP A 329 -1.03 -18.19 0.58
CA TRP A 329 -1.03 -17.09 1.54
C TRP A 329 -0.53 -15.76 0.95
N TYR A 330 -1.25 -14.69 1.25
CA TYR A 330 -0.99 -13.32 0.80
C TYR A 330 -1.11 -12.36 1.99
N PRO A 331 0.00 -11.96 2.61
CA PRO A 331 -0.03 -11.11 3.78
C PRO A 331 -0.24 -9.63 3.46
N TYR A 332 -0.21 -9.17 2.21
CA TYR A 332 -0.34 -7.73 1.89
C TYR A 332 -1.70 -7.35 1.30
N LEU A 333 -2.75 -8.09 1.68
CA LEU A 333 -4.09 -7.85 1.14
C LEU A 333 -4.74 -6.57 1.68
N PRO A 334 -5.64 -5.93 0.91
CA PRO A 334 -6.13 -4.59 1.21
C PRO A 334 -6.97 -4.46 2.48
N ARG A 335 -7.48 -5.56 3.06
CA ARG A 335 -8.40 -5.54 4.22
C ARG A 335 -7.85 -6.18 5.48
N GLU A 336 -6.57 -6.56 5.56
CA GLU A 336 -6.01 -7.00 6.84
C GLU A 336 -6.09 -5.83 7.83
N GLU A 337 -6.95 -5.90 8.84
CA GLU A 337 -6.83 -5.00 9.98
C GLU A 337 -5.44 -5.30 10.57
N CYS A 338 -4.50 -4.35 10.45
CA CYS A 338 -3.33 -4.44 11.31
C CYS A 338 -3.90 -4.38 12.71
N ASP A 339 -3.77 -5.46 13.48
CA ASP A 339 -4.09 -5.43 14.90
C ASP A 339 -3.24 -4.34 15.55
N VAL A 340 -3.86 -3.17 15.68
CA VAL A 340 -3.52 -2.13 16.66
C VAL A 340 -4.21 -2.46 17.99
N GLY A 341 -4.81 -3.65 18.13
CA GLY A 341 -5.10 -4.23 19.43
C GLY A 341 -3.83 -4.08 20.24
N GLU A 342 -3.91 -3.25 21.29
CA GLU A 342 -2.78 -2.76 22.07
C GLU A 342 -1.71 -3.83 22.17
N ALA A 343 -0.73 -3.77 21.27
CA ALA A 343 0.42 -4.63 21.38
C ALA A 343 1.07 -4.12 22.65
N ARG A 344 0.86 -4.81 23.77
CA ARG A 344 1.71 -4.66 24.94
C ARG A 344 3.09 -5.08 24.45
N THR A 345 3.80 -4.08 23.96
CA THR A 345 5.18 -4.19 23.55
C THR A 345 5.92 -4.25 24.87
N GLU A 346 6.03 -5.44 25.43
CA GLU A 346 6.93 -5.66 26.55
C GLU A 346 8.34 -5.62 25.98
N THR A 347 8.93 -4.42 26.05
CA THR A 347 10.31 -4.17 25.67
C THR A 347 11.19 -4.74 26.77
N PHE A 348 11.87 -5.86 26.50
CA PHE A 348 12.90 -6.36 27.40
C PHE A 348 14.24 -5.71 27.03
N PRO A 349 14.90 -4.99 27.94
CA PRO A 349 16.27 -4.56 27.72
C PRO A 349 17.18 -5.78 27.77
N VAL A 350 17.85 -6.09 26.66
CA VAL A 350 19.00 -7.02 26.66
C VAL A 350 20.21 -6.23 27.14
N ILE A 351 20.48 -6.27 28.44
CA ILE A 351 21.71 -5.70 29.03
C ILE A 351 22.77 -6.80 29.00
N GLY A 352 23.70 -6.73 28.05
CA GLY A 352 24.85 -7.64 27.98
C GLY A 352 26.14 -6.94 28.38
N MET A 353 26.60 -7.16 29.61
CA MET A 353 28.01 -7.04 30.00
C MET A 353 28.38 -8.38 30.68
N GLY A 354 29.15 -9.22 30.00
CA GLY A 354 29.82 -10.40 30.57
C GLY A 354 29.16 -11.77 30.34
N GLU A 355 30.02 -12.77 30.15
CA GLU A 355 29.66 -14.19 30.01
C GLU A 355 28.90 -14.71 31.25
N GLY A 356 27.79 -15.42 31.03
CA GLY A 356 27.18 -16.27 32.05
C GLY A 356 25.89 -15.79 32.73
N VAL A 357 25.02 -15.01 32.09
CA VAL A 357 23.72 -14.61 32.69
C VAL A 357 22.51 -15.19 31.95
N ARG A 358 21.64 -15.85 32.72
CA ARG A 358 20.34 -16.39 32.31
C ARG A 358 19.32 -15.27 32.09
N ILE A 359 18.65 -15.30 30.94
CA ILE A 359 17.51 -14.43 30.61
C ILE A 359 16.31 -14.86 31.48
N ARG A 360 15.66 -13.93 32.19
CA ARG A 360 14.28 -14.13 32.67
C ARG A 360 13.31 -13.77 31.54
N ALA A 361 13.23 -14.63 30.54
CA ALA A 361 12.05 -14.75 29.68
C ALA A 361 11.17 -15.86 30.28
N PRO A 362 9.84 -15.84 30.12
CA PRO A 362 9.01 -17.02 30.38
C PRO A 362 9.20 -18.04 29.24
N SER A 363 10.41 -18.55 29.08
CA SER A 363 10.78 -19.83 28.47
C SER A 363 12.31 -19.90 28.41
N ARG A 364 12.84 -21.02 28.90
CA ARG A 364 14.23 -21.40 28.73
C ARG A 364 14.49 -21.73 27.25
N ASP A 365 15.78 -21.70 26.88
CA ASP A 365 16.36 -22.19 25.63
C ASP A 365 16.57 -21.12 24.52
N LEU A 366 17.43 -20.14 24.84
CA LEU A 366 18.28 -19.47 23.84
C LEU A 366 19.74 -19.88 24.15
N GLU A 367 20.08 -21.13 23.84
CA GLU A 367 21.47 -21.61 23.83
C GLU A 367 22.05 -21.46 22.42
N SER A 368 22.54 -20.25 22.09
CA SER A 368 23.66 -20.03 21.17
C SER A 368 24.00 -18.54 21.13
N GLY A 369 25.28 -18.24 21.30
CA GLY A 369 25.81 -16.88 21.46
C GLY A 369 25.82 -16.04 20.19
N GLU A 370 24.66 -15.57 19.74
CA GLU A 370 24.55 -14.38 18.91
C GLU A 370 24.03 -13.21 19.76
N ALA A 371 24.82 -12.15 19.89
CA ALA A 371 24.42 -10.93 20.58
C ALA A 371 23.32 -10.22 19.78
N VAL A 372 22.06 -10.54 20.08
CA VAL A 372 20.91 -9.80 19.55
C VAL A 372 20.72 -8.55 20.39
N PHE A 373 21.34 -7.44 19.98
CA PHE A 373 20.92 -6.12 20.42
C PHE A 373 19.56 -5.80 19.77
N GLY A 374 18.49 -5.77 20.56
CA GLY A 374 17.18 -5.35 20.04
C GLY A 374 16.00 -5.61 20.98
N SER A 375 14.94 -4.82 20.79
CA SER A 375 13.62 -5.03 21.38
C SER A 375 12.99 -6.30 20.78
N VAL A 376 12.80 -7.35 21.57
CA VAL A 376 12.04 -8.53 21.15
C VAL A 376 10.55 -8.24 21.31
N LYS A 377 9.81 -8.18 20.21
CA LYS A 377 8.35 -8.16 20.27
C LYS A 377 7.86 -9.57 20.62
N ILE A 378 7.38 -9.75 21.85
CA ILE A 378 6.72 -10.98 22.25
C ILE A 378 5.26 -10.92 21.80
N LEU A 379 4.75 -11.98 21.18
CA LEU A 379 3.32 -12.21 20.94
C LEU A 379 2.50 -12.40 22.23
N ALA A 380 2.91 -11.79 23.36
CA ALA A 380 2.38 -12.11 24.68
C ALA A 380 0.89 -11.77 24.84
N THR A 381 0.31 -11.00 23.92
CA THR A 381 -1.09 -10.57 23.95
C THR A 381 -1.83 -10.70 22.62
N ALA A 382 -1.20 -11.18 21.54
CA ALA A 382 -1.57 -10.66 20.23
C ALA A 382 -2.66 -11.37 19.41
N LEU A 383 -2.95 -12.68 19.49
CA LEU A 383 -3.92 -13.24 18.53
C LEU A 383 -4.80 -14.36 19.08
N ASP A 384 -6.00 -13.97 19.50
CA ASP A 384 -7.18 -14.84 19.58
C ASP A 384 -7.47 -15.45 18.19
N TRP A 385 -7.87 -16.72 18.17
CA TRP A 385 -8.41 -17.38 16.98
C TRP A 385 -9.49 -16.55 16.28
N ARG A 386 -10.31 -15.78 17.02
CA ARG A 386 -11.32 -14.89 16.43
C ARG A 386 -10.71 -13.86 15.48
N THR A 387 -9.53 -13.32 15.79
CA THR A 387 -8.85 -12.38 14.88
C THR A 387 -8.33 -13.11 13.65
N VAL A 388 -7.73 -14.29 13.80
CA VAL A 388 -7.29 -15.13 12.65
C VAL A 388 -8.48 -15.45 11.75
N GLN A 389 -9.60 -15.89 12.34
CA GLN A 389 -10.83 -16.21 11.62
C GLN A 389 -11.43 -14.97 10.93
N SER A 390 -11.42 -13.81 11.60
CA SER A 390 -11.84 -12.54 11.02
C SER A 390 -10.98 -12.18 9.82
N ASN A 391 -9.65 -12.23 9.95
CA ASN A 391 -8.71 -11.93 8.87
C ASN A 391 -8.88 -12.88 7.69
N LEU A 392 -9.02 -14.19 7.93
CA LEU A 392 -9.30 -15.16 6.89
C LEU A 392 -10.58 -14.77 6.13
N ARG A 393 -11.66 -14.46 6.87
CA ARG A 393 -12.98 -14.14 6.29
C ARG A 393 -12.99 -12.83 5.53
N GLN A 394 -12.47 -11.76 6.13
CA GLN A 394 -12.42 -10.43 5.54
C GLN A 394 -11.55 -10.41 4.27
N ASN A 395 -10.51 -11.25 4.22
CA ASN A 395 -9.62 -11.40 3.07
C ASN A 395 -10.00 -12.56 2.13
N ARG A 396 -11.20 -13.14 2.26
CA ARG A 396 -11.76 -14.14 1.32
C ARG A 396 -10.91 -15.40 1.14
N TYR A 397 -10.27 -15.83 2.22
CA TYR A 397 -9.72 -17.17 2.25
C TYR A 397 -10.83 -18.21 2.40
N LEU A 398 -10.65 -19.35 1.76
CA LEU A 398 -11.55 -20.50 1.84
C LEU A 398 -10.82 -21.63 2.55
N LEU A 399 -11.46 -22.21 3.56
CA LEU A 399 -10.98 -23.38 4.30
C LEU A 399 -11.78 -24.60 3.83
N ARG A 400 -11.08 -25.67 3.47
CA ARG A 400 -11.70 -26.95 3.12
C ARG A 400 -10.90 -28.12 3.67
N ASP A 401 -11.58 -29.22 3.97
CA ASP A 401 -10.94 -30.51 4.25
C ASP A 401 -10.64 -31.19 2.92
N SER A 402 -9.44 -31.72 2.78
CA SER A 402 -8.99 -32.45 1.59
C SER A 402 -8.11 -33.61 2.05
N GLU A 403 -8.71 -34.78 2.20
CA GLU A 403 -8.02 -36.02 2.61
C GLU A 403 -7.30 -35.85 3.97
N GLY A 404 -7.97 -35.23 4.94
CA GLY A 404 -7.44 -34.99 6.28
C GLY A 404 -6.54 -33.75 6.41
N TRP A 405 -6.26 -33.06 5.30
CA TRP A 405 -5.60 -31.75 5.30
C TRP A 405 -6.62 -30.63 5.39
N VAL A 406 -6.29 -29.60 6.17
CA VAL A 406 -6.88 -28.28 5.98
C VAL A 406 -6.16 -27.61 4.82
N VAL A 407 -6.90 -27.33 3.75
CA VAL A 407 -6.41 -26.57 2.60
C VAL A 407 -7.02 -25.17 2.65
N VAL A 408 -6.16 -24.16 2.75
CA VAL A 408 -6.53 -22.75 2.69
C VAL A 408 -6.21 -22.22 1.29
N THR A 409 -7.22 -21.72 0.61
CA THR A 409 -7.09 -21.13 -0.74
C THR A 409 -7.63 -19.73 -0.78
N GLN A 410 -7.25 -18.96 -1.79
CA GLN A 410 -7.72 -17.58 -1.95
C GLN A 410 -8.79 -17.49 -3.05
N GLN A 411 -9.98 -17.00 -2.72
CA GLN A 411 -11.08 -16.85 -3.66
C GLN A 411 -10.77 -15.83 -4.77
N LEU A 412 -9.97 -14.80 -4.47
CA LEU A 412 -9.55 -13.74 -5.40
C LEU A 412 -8.11 -13.93 -5.92
N ARG A 413 -7.67 -15.18 -6.12
CA ARG A 413 -6.25 -15.49 -6.37
C ARG A 413 -5.61 -14.71 -7.51
N ALA A 414 -6.34 -14.47 -8.60
CA ALA A 414 -5.82 -13.77 -9.77
C ALA A 414 -5.40 -12.34 -9.41
N LEU A 415 -6.22 -11.69 -8.57
CA LEU A 415 -5.95 -10.35 -8.06
C LEU A 415 -4.82 -10.38 -7.02
N CYS A 416 -4.87 -11.30 -6.04
CA CYS A 416 -3.85 -11.40 -4.99
C CYS A 416 -2.45 -11.63 -5.54
N ARG A 417 -2.28 -12.47 -6.56
CA ARG A 417 -0.96 -12.74 -7.17
C ARG A 417 -0.35 -11.53 -7.85
N GLN A 418 -1.16 -10.68 -8.48
CA GLN A 418 -0.68 -9.42 -9.04
C GLN A 418 -0.25 -8.42 -7.97
N HIS A 419 -0.73 -8.63 -6.74
CA HIS A 419 -0.55 -7.77 -5.58
C HIS A 419 0.28 -8.43 -4.47
N GLU A 420 1.06 -9.47 -4.76
CA GLU A 420 1.95 -10.06 -3.77
C GLU A 420 3.28 -9.31 -3.74
N ILE A 421 3.81 -9.06 -2.54
CA ILE A 421 5.13 -8.48 -2.35
C ILE A 421 6.10 -9.60 -1.93
N PRO A 422 7.08 -9.96 -2.76
CA PRO A 422 8.02 -11.02 -2.46
C PRO A 422 8.75 -10.77 -1.13
N GLU A 423 8.84 -11.79 -0.27
CA GLU A 423 9.53 -11.67 1.02
C GLU A 423 11.01 -11.29 0.84
N ALA A 424 11.64 -11.80 -0.21
CA ALA A 424 13.01 -11.45 -0.56
C ALA A 424 13.16 -9.94 -0.82
N SER A 425 12.19 -9.31 -1.49
CA SER A 425 12.20 -7.86 -1.72
C SER A 425 12.06 -7.11 -0.40
N ILE A 426 11.14 -7.52 0.49
CA ILE A 426 10.96 -6.88 1.80
C ILE A 426 12.21 -6.98 2.67
N ARG A 427 12.82 -8.17 2.73
CA ARG A 427 14.10 -8.39 3.44
C ARG A 427 15.18 -7.50 2.86
N ARG A 428 15.25 -7.41 1.53
CA ARG A 428 16.20 -6.53 0.84
C ARG A 428 15.94 -5.07 1.16
N TRP A 429 14.70 -4.60 1.19
CA TRP A 429 14.40 -3.18 1.40
C TRP A 429 14.60 -2.72 2.84
N PHE A 430 14.18 -3.54 3.81
CA PHE A 430 14.05 -3.08 5.20
C PHE A 430 14.92 -3.83 6.20
N LEU A 431 15.42 -5.03 5.85
CA LEU A 431 16.14 -5.92 6.77
C LEU A 431 17.61 -6.15 6.35
N LYS A 432 18.23 -5.20 5.64
CA LYS A 432 19.67 -5.26 5.30
C LYS A 432 20.51 -5.23 6.59
N HIS A 433 21.43 -6.19 6.75
CA HIS A 433 22.40 -6.17 7.84
C HIS A 433 23.25 -4.88 7.79
N GLY A 434 23.32 -4.15 8.91
CA GLY A 434 24.06 -2.87 8.99
C GLY A 434 23.41 -1.66 8.31
N GLN A 435 22.23 -1.83 7.68
CA GLN A 435 21.42 -0.75 7.09
C GLN A 435 19.94 -0.91 7.46
N GLN A 436 19.63 -1.28 8.70
CA GLN A 436 18.26 -1.51 9.14
C GLN A 436 17.40 -0.26 8.82
N GLY A 437 16.44 -0.41 7.90
CA GLY A 437 15.34 0.54 7.72
C GLY A 437 15.38 1.57 6.59
N ALA A 438 16.43 1.66 5.75
CA ALA A 438 16.49 2.68 4.68
C ALA A 438 16.71 2.07 3.28
N PRO A 439 15.66 1.99 2.43
CA PRO A 439 15.76 1.64 1.02
C PRO A 439 16.72 2.57 0.25
N ASP A 440 17.49 2.01 -0.68
CA ASP A 440 18.24 2.83 -1.64
C ASP A 440 17.36 3.28 -2.81
N VAL A 441 17.95 4.00 -3.78
CA VAL A 441 17.19 4.55 -4.92
C VAL A 441 16.58 3.44 -5.79
N ASP A 442 17.28 2.33 -6.00
CA ASP A 442 16.77 1.22 -6.81
C ASP A 442 15.65 0.47 -6.06
N ASP A 443 15.76 0.34 -4.74
CA ASP A 443 14.69 -0.17 -3.90
C ASP A 443 13.45 0.73 -3.98
N LEU A 444 13.62 2.06 -3.94
CA LEU A 444 12.51 3.02 -4.06
C LEU A 444 11.81 2.95 -5.43
N ILE A 445 12.54 2.65 -6.51
CA ILE A 445 11.95 2.41 -7.83
C ILE A 445 11.09 1.13 -7.81
N GLU A 446 11.58 0.04 -7.22
CA GLU A 446 10.82 -1.22 -7.13
C GLU A 446 9.57 -1.03 -6.26
N ILE A 447 9.71 -0.34 -5.13
CA ILE A 447 8.60 0.00 -4.24
C ILE A 447 7.58 0.89 -4.97
N ALA A 448 8.02 1.88 -5.74
CA ALA A 448 7.14 2.76 -6.52
C ALA A 448 6.34 2.01 -7.59
N ALA A 449 6.67 0.75 -7.93
CA ALA A 449 5.85 -0.09 -8.81
C ALA A 449 4.65 -0.75 -8.10
N LEU A 450 4.55 -0.63 -6.77
CA LEU A 450 3.42 -1.15 -6.00
C LEU A 450 2.21 -0.20 -6.09
N PRO A 451 0.98 -0.71 -6.26
CA PRO A 451 -0.25 0.06 -6.10
C PRO A 451 -0.31 0.83 -4.77
N PRO A 452 -0.98 2.00 -4.74
CA PRO A 452 -1.13 2.81 -3.53
C PRO A 452 -1.64 2.03 -2.31
N GLU A 453 -2.62 1.15 -2.49
CA GLU A 453 -3.17 0.35 -1.39
C GLU A 453 -2.13 -0.61 -0.79
N GLN A 454 -1.24 -1.15 -1.62
CA GLN A 454 -0.14 -1.99 -1.16
C GLN A 454 0.95 -1.18 -0.46
N LEU A 455 1.22 0.05 -0.90
CA LEU A 455 2.17 0.95 -0.25
C LEU A 455 1.72 1.34 1.16
N GLU A 456 0.45 1.70 1.33
CA GLU A 456 -0.12 1.99 2.66
C GLU A 456 -0.04 0.80 3.62
N ARG A 457 -0.22 -0.43 3.09
CA ARG A 457 -0.12 -1.66 3.87
C ARG A 457 1.32 -1.99 4.21
N LEU A 458 2.23 -1.83 3.25
CA LEU A 458 3.65 -2.02 3.45
C LEU A 458 4.18 -1.06 4.51
N GLU A 459 3.75 0.21 4.49
CA GLU A 459 4.13 1.20 5.51
C GLU A 459 3.64 0.81 6.90
N ARG A 460 2.36 0.42 7.05
CA ARG A 460 1.82 -0.06 8.33
C ARG A 460 2.59 -1.28 8.86
N LYS A 461 2.93 -2.23 7.99
CA LYS A 461 3.71 -3.41 8.38
C LYS A 461 5.16 -3.08 8.68
N ARG A 462 5.77 -2.17 7.93
CA ARG A 462 7.14 -1.68 8.18
C ARG A 462 7.24 -1.05 9.57
N GLN A 463 6.21 -0.31 10.01
CA GLN A 463 6.15 0.25 11.37
C GLN A 463 6.13 -0.84 12.46
N ASN A 464 5.79 -2.09 12.13
CA ASN A 464 5.89 -3.21 13.06
C ASN A 464 7.32 -3.75 13.22
N LEU A 465 8.25 -3.44 12.30
CA LEU A 465 9.65 -3.88 12.40
C LEU A 465 10.38 -3.10 13.51
N SER A 466 11.12 -3.81 14.36
CA SER A 466 12.02 -3.17 15.34
C SER A 466 13.10 -2.37 14.61
N GLY A 467 13.36 -1.14 15.06
CA GLY A 467 14.35 -0.25 14.42
C GLY A 467 13.86 0.47 13.15
N ALA A 468 12.61 0.29 12.72
CA ALA A 468 12.05 1.09 11.64
C ALA A 468 12.03 2.58 12.02
N SER A 469 12.73 3.42 11.25
CA SER A 469 12.70 4.87 11.47
C SER A 469 11.30 5.41 11.24
N LYS A 470 10.78 6.16 12.23
CA LYS A 470 9.54 6.96 12.10
C LYS A 470 9.69 8.10 11.09
N GLU A 471 10.92 8.45 10.73
CA GLU A 471 11.24 9.54 9.82
C GLU A 471 11.27 9.10 8.35
N PHE A 472 11.16 7.79 8.07
CA PHE A 472 11.01 7.30 6.71
C PHE A 472 9.57 7.50 6.25
N THR A 473 9.30 8.62 5.59
CA THR A 473 7.96 9.01 5.10
C THR A 473 7.72 8.68 3.63
N ALA A 474 8.74 8.16 2.93
CA ALA A 474 8.71 7.90 1.49
C ALA A 474 7.53 7.02 1.06
N LEU A 475 7.21 5.94 1.79
CA LEU A 475 6.07 5.06 1.42
C LEU A 475 4.74 5.81 1.45
N THR A 476 4.52 6.62 2.49
CA THR A 476 3.32 7.44 2.62
C THR A 476 3.24 8.47 1.50
N SER A 477 4.36 9.11 1.16
CA SER A 477 4.42 10.06 0.04
C SER A 477 4.14 9.37 -1.30
N LEU A 478 4.67 8.17 -1.53
CA LEU A 478 4.39 7.40 -2.76
C LEU A 478 2.93 6.95 -2.84
N ALA A 479 2.35 6.51 -1.72
CA ALA A 479 0.95 6.08 -1.68
C ALA A 479 -0.02 7.24 -1.96
N SER A 480 0.31 8.45 -1.48
CA SER A 480 -0.58 9.61 -1.56
C SER A 480 -0.35 10.51 -2.77
N SER A 481 0.78 10.35 -3.49
CA SER A 481 1.17 11.22 -4.61
C SER A 481 1.37 10.44 -5.91
N PRO A 482 0.34 10.40 -6.78
CA PRO A 482 0.45 9.82 -8.12
C PRO A 482 1.59 10.43 -8.96
N SER A 483 1.85 11.73 -8.83
CA SER A 483 2.96 12.38 -9.55
C SER A 483 4.32 11.90 -9.06
N MET A 484 4.54 11.82 -7.74
CA MET A 484 5.80 11.32 -7.19
C MET A 484 6.06 9.88 -7.62
N GLN A 485 5.03 9.04 -7.55
CA GLN A 485 5.11 7.65 -8.00
C GLN A 485 5.44 7.58 -9.49
N ALA A 486 4.72 8.35 -10.34
CA ALA A 486 4.97 8.40 -11.77
C ALA A 486 6.40 8.87 -12.11
N VAL A 487 6.93 9.88 -11.43
CA VAL A 487 8.31 10.36 -11.67
C VAL A 487 9.35 9.28 -11.34
N LEU A 488 9.17 8.54 -10.24
CA LEU A 488 10.05 7.41 -9.92
C LEU A 488 9.93 6.27 -10.91
N LEU A 489 8.73 5.99 -11.42
CA LEU A 489 8.52 5.02 -12.50
C LEU A 489 9.19 5.48 -13.81
N ALA A 490 9.15 6.77 -14.11
CA ALA A 490 9.86 7.33 -15.25
C ALA A 490 11.36 7.11 -15.13
N PHE A 491 11.92 7.44 -13.96
CA PHE A 491 13.32 7.22 -13.64
C PHE A 491 13.69 5.72 -13.62
N GLY A 492 12.79 4.84 -13.21
CA GLY A 492 12.95 3.39 -13.30
C GLY A 492 12.93 2.86 -14.73
N SER A 493 12.22 3.53 -15.63
CA SER A 493 12.00 3.11 -17.02
C SER A 493 13.10 3.54 -18.00
N VAL A 494 14.10 4.31 -17.55
CA VAL A 494 15.28 4.63 -18.38
C VAL A 494 16.31 3.51 -18.36
N SER A 495 17.20 3.49 -19.36
CA SER A 495 18.31 2.51 -19.37
C SER A 495 19.26 2.72 -18.18
N PRO A 496 20.00 1.68 -17.73
CA PRO A 496 20.96 1.82 -16.63
C PRO A 496 22.00 2.92 -16.84
N ALA A 497 22.47 3.10 -18.08
CA ALA A 497 23.43 4.17 -18.42
C ALA A 497 22.81 5.58 -18.29
N GLN A 498 21.58 5.76 -18.75
CA GLN A 498 20.84 7.01 -18.58
C GLN A 498 20.54 7.28 -17.11
N ARG A 499 20.18 6.25 -16.32
CA ARG A 499 19.94 6.37 -14.88
C ARG A 499 21.18 6.89 -14.16
N GLN A 500 22.35 6.31 -14.45
CA GLN A 500 23.61 6.76 -13.87
C GLN A 500 23.94 8.21 -14.29
N SER A 501 23.68 8.57 -15.54
CA SER A 501 23.88 9.94 -16.03
C SER A 501 22.99 10.94 -15.27
N LEU A 502 21.72 10.61 -15.06
CA LEU A 502 20.78 11.41 -14.28
C LEU A 502 21.23 11.54 -12.82
N LEU A 503 21.68 10.47 -12.18
CA LEU A 503 22.20 10.52 -10.79
C LEU A 503 23.46 11.38 -10.68
N ASN A 504 24.25 11.47 -11.74
CA ASN A 504 25.40 12.37 -11.84
C ASN A 504 25.01 13.83 -12.17
N GLY A 505 23.71 14.14 -12.24
CA GLY A 505 23.19 15.48 -12.53
C GLY A 505 23.12 15.84 -14.01
N VAL A 506 23.38 14.89 -14.92
CA VAL A 506 23.31 15.12 -16.37
C VAL A 506 21.84 15.06 -16.81
N ALA A 507 21.35 16.18 -17.35
CA ALA A 507 20.00 16.25 -17.90
C ALA A 507 19.89 15.49 -19.23
N ILE A 508 18.78 14.80 -19.43
CA ILE A 508 18.52 13.99 -20.63
C ILE A 508 17.31 14.55 -21.37
N PRO A 509 17.41 14.86 -22.68
CA PRO A 509 16.26 15.31 -23.47
C PRO A 509 15.09 14.32 -23.40
N ILE A 510 13.88 14.79 -23.14
CA ILE A 510 12.69 13.93 -23.02
C ILE A 510 12.51 13.00 -24.24
N PRO A 511 12.69 13.46 -25.50
CA PRO A 511 12.51 12.59 -26.67
C PRO A 511 13.49 11.41 -26.74
N SER A 512 14.62 11.50 -26.03
CA SER A 512 15.64 10.44 -25.97
C SER A 512 15.36 9.38 -24.88
N LEU A 513 14.35 9.60 -24.04
CA LEU A 513 13.92 8.65 -23.03
C LEU A 513 13.07 7.54 -23.66
N SER A 514 12.94 6.40 -22.97
CA SER A 514 12.06 5.32 -23.40
C SER A 514 10.59 5.80 -23.49
N PRO A 515 9.75 5.25 -24.39
CA PRO A 515 8.34 5.65 -24.49
C PRO A 515 7.58 5.52 -23.16
N GLN A 516 7.95 4.53 -22.34
CA GLN A 516 7.37 4.34 -21.01
C GLN A 516 7.78 5.45 -20.05
N ALA A 517 9.06 5.85 -20.03
CA ALA A 517 9.52 6.98 -19.22
C ALA A 517 8.84 8.29 -19.65
N GLN A 518 8.70 8.53 -20.95
CA GLN A 518 8.02 9.71 -21.48
C GLN A 518 6.55 9.77 -21.03
N ARG A 519 5.83 8.64 -21.06
CA ARG A 519 4.43 8.56 -20.59
C ARG A 519 4.30 8.90 -19.10
N TYR A 520 5.18 8.34 -18.26
CA TYR A 520 5.15 8.63 -16.83
C TYR A 520 5.54 10.08 -16.50
N LEU A 521 6.51 10.66 -17.22
CA LEU A 521 6.83 12.08 -17.07
C LEU A 521 5.66 12.96 -17.48
N LEU A 522 5.05 12.69 -18.63
CA LEU A 522 3.89 13.44 -19.09
C LEU A 522 2.73 13.38 -18.08
N TYR A 523 2.49 12.21 -17.50
CA TYR A 523 1.53 12.03 -16.42
C TYR A 523 1.87 12.94 -15.22
N ALA A 524 3.10 12.88 -14.72
CA ALA A 524 3.53 13.67 -13.58
C ALA A 524 3.50 15.20 -13.83
N MET A 525 3.91 15.62 -15.02
CA MET A 525 3.94 17.04 -15.43
C MET A 525 2.53 17.61 -15.51
N LYS A 526 1.58 16.85 -16.09
CA LYS A 526 0.17 17.24 -16.11
C LYS A 526 -0.44 17.24 -14.72
N TRP A 527 -0.13 16.22 -13.91
CA TRP A 527 -0.67 16.07 -12.56
C TRP A 527 -0.28 17.22 -11.63
N THR A 528 0.97 17.66 -11.68
CA THR A 528 1.49 18.74 -10.84
C THR A 528 1.00 20.13 -11.27
N GLY A 529 0.34 20.25 -12.42
CA GLY A 529 -0.05 21.55 -12.97
C GLY A 529 1.14 22.48 -13.24
N ALA A 530 2.36 21.92 -13.31
CA ALA A 530 3.62 22.68 -13.32
C ALA A 530 3.77 23.64 -14.51
N LEU A 531 2.93 23.50 -15.54
CA LEU A 531 3.03 24.22 -16.81
C LEU A 531 1.65 24.60 -17.33
N GLN A 532 1.34 25.89 -17.29
CA GLN A 532 0.08 26.45 -17.81
C GLN A 532 0.16 26.85 -19.29
N GLY A 533 1.36 26.80 -19.89
CA GLY A 533 1.68 27.33 -21.23
C GLY A 533 1.94 26.28 -22.33
N GLY A 534 1.34 25.09 -22.25
CA GLY A 534 1.53 24.02 -23.24
C GLY A 534 2.81 23.20 -23.02
N TYR A 535 2.85 22.00 -23.59
CA TYR A 535 3.92 21.02 -23.37
C TYR A 535 4.83 20.93 -24.61
N ASN A 536 6.05 21.49 -24.54
CA ASN A 536 7.03 21.39 -25.62
C ASN A 536 8.12 20.36 -25.26
N LEU A 537 7.76 19.09 -25.33
CA LEU A 537 8.63 17.99 -24.93
C LEU A 537 9.94 17.94 -25.74
N GLU A 538 9.94 18.44 -26.98
CA GLU A 538 11.13 18.43 -27.85
C GLU A 538 12.27 19.31 -27.33
N ARG A 539 11.94 20.34 -26.55
CA ARG A 539 12.92 21.30 -26.03
C ARG A 539 13.22 21.12 -24.55
N TRP A 540 12.64 20.10 -23.92
CA TRP A 540 12.75 19.91 -22.48
C TRP A 540 13.63 18.72 -22.14
N ALA A 541 14.29 18.81 -20.99
CA ALA A 541 15.14 17.75 -20.46
C ALA A 541 14.71 17.35 -19.05
N PHE A 542 14.84 16.07 -18.75
CA PHE A 542 14.64 15.51 -17.43
C PHE A 542 15.97 15.46 -16.69
N ALA A 543 16.00 15.88 -15.43
CA ALA A 543 17.19 15.87 -14.59
C ALA A 543 16.86 15.35 -13.19
N VAL A 544 17.86 14.77 -12.54
CA VAL A 544 17.77 14.32 -11.14
C VAL A 544 18.90 14.97 -10.37
N ARG A 545 18.60 15.51 -9.19
CA ARG A 545 19.60 16.01 -8.25
C ARG A 545 19.52 15.21 -6.97
N MET A 546 20.60 14.52 -6.65
CA MET A 546 20.77 13.85 -5.38
C MET A 546 21.64 14.73 -4.47
N GLN A 547 21.12 15.06 -3.30
CA GLN A 547 21.86 15.72 -2.23
C GLN A 547 21.95 14.77 -1.04
N GLU A 548 23.14 14.67 -0.45
CA GLU A 548 23.38 13.88 0.76
C GLU A 548 23.89 14.81 1.85
N THR A 549 23.24 14.78 3.02
CA THR A 549 23.66 15.52 4.21
C THR A 549 23.92 14.53 5.33
N VAL A 550 25.12 14.60 5.91
CA VAL A 550 25.55 13.75 7.03
C VAL A 550 25.54 14.58 8.30
N GLN A 551 24.86 14.10 9.34
CA GLN A 551 24.76 14.74 10.65
C GLN A 551 25.06 13.72 11.75
N GLU A 552 25.68 14.15 12.84
CA GLU A 552 25.79 13.35 14.06
C GLU A 552 24.68 13.78 15.02
N GLU A 553 23.86 12.84 15.48
CA GLU A 553 22.77 13.11 16.43
C GLU A 553 22.71 12.04 17.53
N PRO A 554 22.03 12.30 18.67
CA PRO A 554 21.80 11.30 19.70
C PRO A 554 20.99 10.11 19.18
N ASP A 555 21.49 8.89 19.40
CA ASP A 555 20.78 7.66 19.12
C ASP A 555 19.85 7.33 20.29
N MET A 556 18.60 7.78 20.20
CA MET A 556 17.60 7.59 21.27
C MET A 556 17.41 6.13 21.68
N ALA A 557 17.69 5.16 20.80
CA ALA A 557 17.60 3.73 21.12
C ALA A 557 18.69 3.27 22.11
N ARG A 558 19.77 4.04 22.27
CA ARG A 558 20.85 3.76 23.21
C ARG A 558 20.64 4.38 24.59
N PHE A 559 19.63 5.23 24.73
CA PHE A 559 19.24 5.78 26.02
C PHE A 559 18.29 4.81 26.71
N SER A 560 18.64 4.36 27.91
CA SER A 560 17.71 3.57 28.72
C SER A 560 16.58 4.44 29.25
N ASP A 561 15.40 3.85 29.48
CA ASP A 561 14.27 4.57 30.09
C ASP A 561 14.63 5.17 31.46
N ASP A 562 15.49 4.51 32.22
CA ASP A 562 15.98 5.01 33.51
C ASP A 562 16.88 6.23 33.34
N LEU A 563 17.76 6.22 32.34
CA LEU A 563 18.59 7.37 31.99
C LEU A 563 17.71 8.53 31.55
N LEU A 564 16.75 8.30 30.65
CA LEU A 564 15.81 9.34 30.17
C LEU A 564 14.99 9.92 31.32
N ARG A 565 14.49 9.09 32.24
CA ARG A 565 13.81 9.54 33.46
C ARG A 565 14.75 10.32 34.40
N SER A 566 16.03 9.98 34.43
CA SER A 566 17.02 10.68 35.26
C SER A 566 17.33 12.10 34.77
N LEU A 567 17.13 12.39 33.47
CA LEU A 567 17.43 13.70 32.88
C LEU A 567 16.53 14.82 33.40
N ARG A 568 15.36 14.49 33.98
CA ARG A 568 14.40 15.32 34.77
C ARG A 568 13.94 16.68 34.23
N ASN A 569 14.63 17.30 33.26
CA ASN A 569 14.36 18.54 32.52
C ASN A 569 15.45 18.85 31.45
N GLU A 570 16.49 18.03 31.33
CA GLU A 570 17.59 18.20 30.38
C GLU A 570 17.35 17.38 29.10
N SER A 571 17.66 17.95 27.93
CA SER A 571 17.56 17.18 26.69
C SER A 571 18.71 16.17 26.55
N PRO A 572 18.52 15.03 25.87
CA PRO A 572 19.61 14.11 25.55
C PRO A 572 20.81 14.80 24.85
N GLU A 573 20.57 15.81 23.99
CA GLU A 573 21.65 16.59 23.39
C GLU A 573 22.45 17.39 24.43
N GLU A 574 21.76 18.05 25.36
CA GLU A 574 22.39 18.86 26.40
C GLU A 574 23.25 18.00 27.33
N TRP A 575 22.74 16.82 27.70
CA TRP A 575 23.47 15.87 28.53
C TRP A 575 24.74 15.39 27.83
N LEU A 576 24.62 15.00 26.55
CA LEU A 576 25.75 14.53 25.75
C LEU A 576 26.83 15.59 25.55
N ARG A 577 26.47 16.87 25.47
CA ARG A 577 27.46 17.98 25.38
C ARG A 577 28.38 18.02 26.60
N ARG A 578 27.89 17.65 27.78
CA ARG A 578 28.67 17.63 29.03
C ARG A 578 29.47 16.34 29.25
N GLN A 579 29.18 15.29 28.48
CA GLN A 579 29.89 14.01 28.60
C GLN A 579 31.25 14.03 27.90
N PRO A 580 32.23 13.25 28.40
CA PRO A 580 33.49 13.00 27.70
C PRO A 580 33.25 12.44 26.29
N ALA A 581 34.16 12.71 25.35
CA ALA A 581 34.03 12.26 23.96
C ALA A 581 33.89 10.73 23.83
N SER A 582 34.53 9.96 24.70
CA SER A 582 34.40 8.49 24.76
C SER A 582 32.99 8.04 25.09
N VAL A 583 32.33 8.70 26.05
CA VAL A 583 30.94 8.43 26.44
C VAL A 583 29.99 8.95 25.35
N ARG A 584 30.22 10.17 24.84
CA ARG A 584 29.38 10.76 23.79
C ARG A 584 29.27 9.83 22.58
N ARG A 585 30.39 9.32 22.06
CA ARG A 585 30.40 8.37 20.92
C ARG A 585 29.56 7.11 21.14
N GLN A 586 29.38 6.67 22.39
CA GLN A 586 28.53 5.52 22.70
C GLN A 586 27.05 5.81 22.47
N PHE A 587 26.62 7.06 22.52
CA PHE A 587 25.23 7.49 22.39
C PHE A 587 24.93 8.25 21.10
N MET A 588 25.91 8.48 20.23
CA MET A 588 25.70 9.13 18.94
C MET A 588 25.45 8.11 17.83
N ARG A 589 24.63 8.49 16.85
CA ARG A 589 24.53 7.84 15.55
C ARG A 589 24.85 8.84 14.43
N THR A 590 25.36 8.31 13.33
CA THR A 590 25.48 9.07 12.08
C THR A 590 24.16 8.96 11.33
N ARG A 591 23.50 10.10 11.15
CA ARG A 591 22.30 10.25 10.33
C ARG A 591 22.71 10.71 8.93
N VAL A 592 22.29 9.97 7.91
CA VAL A 592 22.50 10.31 6.51
C VAL A 592 21.16 10.60 5.87
N THR A 593 20.87 11.87 5.61
CA THR A 593 19.67 12.28 4.90
C THR A 593 19.98 12.45 3.42
N ARG A 594 19.23 11.74 2.56
CA ARG A 594 19.30 11.87 1.11
C ARG A 594 18.04 12.55 0.60
N SER A 595 18.22 13.54 -0.26
CA SER A 595 17.16 14.20 -1.00
C SER A 595 17.35 13.92 -2.48
N LEU A 596 16.38 13.28 -3.13
CA LEU A 596 16.27 13.21 -4.58
C LEU A 596 15.25 14.22 -5.07
N ARG A 597 15.70 15.19 -5.86
CA ARG A 597 14.85 16.16 -6.54
C ARG A 597 14.79 15.80 -8.02
N PHE A 598 13.57 15.66 -8.52
CA PHE A 598 13.29 15.37 -9.92
C PHE A 598 12.87 16.65 -10.61
N LEU A 599 13.62 17.03 -11.63
CA LEU A 599 13.52 18.33 -12.26
C LEU A 599 13.19 18.19 -13.73
N LEU A 600 12.42 19.16 -14.21
CA LEU A 600 12.19 19.43 -15.60
C LEU A 600 12.94 20.71 -15.97
N ILE A 601 13.86 20.62 -16.92
CA ILE A 601 14.54 21.78 -17.48
C ILE A 601 13.74 22.22 -18.70
N THR A 602 13.11 23.38 -18.59
CA THR A 602 12.33 24.01 -19.67
C THR A 602 13.05 25.23 -20.23
N THR A 603 12.49 25.81 -21.29
CA THR A 603 12.95 27.09 -21.84
C THR A 603 12.80 28.26 -20.86
N GLU A 604 11.96 28.13 -19.84
CA GLU A 604 11.73 29.14 -18.80
C GLU A 604 12.59 28.93 -17.55
N GLY A 605 13.31 27.79 -17.47
CA GLY A 605 14.14 27.42 -16.33
C GLY A 605 13.78 26.07 -15.73
N GLU A 606 14.24 25.84 -14.50
CA GLU A 606 14.04 24.58 -13.81
C GLU A 606 12.71 24.56 -13.06
N ARG A 607 11.96 23.47 -13.24
CA ARG A 607 10.71 23.19 -12.53
C ARG A 607 10.86 21.88 -11.77
N GLU A 608 10.50 21.88 -10.50
CA GLU A 608 10.48 20.66 -9.71
C GLU A 608 9.19 19.87 -9.94
N LEU A 609 9.32 18.59 -10.27
CA LEU A 609 8.19 17.67 -10.44
C LEU A 609 7.86 16.93 -9.15
N ALA A 610 8.90 16.53 -8.42
CA ALA A 610 8.78 15.86 -7.13
C ALA A 610 10.11 15.93 -6.38
N SER A 611 10.04 15.89 -5.05
CA SER A 611 11.19 15.62 -4.19
C SER A 611 10.89 14.46 -3.25
N LEU A 612 11.87 13.58 -3.07
CA LEU A 612 11.82 12.52 -2.08
C LEU A 612 12.96 12.71 -1.08
N VAL A 613 12.64 12.69 0.20
CA VAL A 613 13.62 12.72 1.28
C VAL A 613 13.55 11.40 2.04
N PHE A 614 14.69 10.78 2.27
CA PHE A 614 14.81 9.60 3.11
C PHE A 614 16.07 9.67 3.95
N THR A 615 15.94 9.20 5.18
CA THR A 615 17.00 9.24 6.18
C THR A 615 17.45 7.82 6.48
N ARG A 616 18.76 7.64 6.59
CA ARG A 616 19.40 6.43 7.08
C ARG A 616 20.12 6.68 8.40
#